data_AF-K6YB48-F1
#
_entry.id   AF-K6YB48-F1
#
_cell.length_a   1.000
_cell.length_b   1.000
_cell.length_c   1.000
_cell.angle_alpha   90.00
_cell.angle_beta   90.00
_cell.angle_gamma   90.00
#
_symmetry.space_group_name_H-M   'P 1'
#
loop_
_entity.id
_entity.type
_entity.pdbx_description
1 polymer ?
#
loop_
_entity_poly.entity_id
_entity_poly.type
_entity_poly.pdbx_seq_one_letter_code
_entity_poly.pdbx_strand_id
1 'polypeptide(L)'
;MKKIVISFLVITPLFLVGCATTFTLMDANEQLNSYYSSLEQAKTTKDYTMEVTALSMLADLATTTAQEAEKSKTALNKISLYRVAATAAWKAEETSVVAYSNAGVKVCEKEWNNAPRDCGMLTFIKDLASIDETTRLFNIETLKTNTQINDQVALDIFNRYEATATDMIRMHTHLLESVPESLLTEFDKRLSTLICKHISQGASGLLARAQVELNTACRVENLRIQANNANIKLTGCLGPIPEQISNC
;
A
#
# COMPACT_ATOMS: atom_id res chain seq x y z
N MET A 1 27.39 73.96 -19.33
CA MET A 1 27.56 72.61 -19.93
C MET A 1 27.16 71.57 -18.88
N LYS A 2 26.15 70.74 -19.21
CA LYS A 2 25.67 69.61 -18.39
C LYS A 2 26.76 68.54 -18.28
N LYS A 3 26.92 67.89 -17.10
CA LYS A 3 27.50 66.55 -16.89
C LYS A 3 27.21 66.12 -15.45
N ILE A 4 26.05 65.48 -15.24
CA ILE A 4 25.85 64.03 -15.07
C ILE A 4 26.34 63.55 -13.70
N VAL A 5 25.36 63.43 -12.81
CA VAL A 5 25.38 62.68 -11.55
C VAL A 5 25.53 61.20 -11.88
N ILE A 6 26.56 60.54 -11.36
CA ILE A 6 26.67 59.07 -11.38
C ILE A 6 26.51 58.62 -9.92
N SER A 7 25.26 58.38 -9.54
CA SER A 7 24.92 57.60 -8.35
C SER A 7 25.35 56.16 -8.59
N PHE A 8 26.39 55.72 -7.88
CA PHE A 8 26.78 54.31 -7.82
C PHE A 8 25.76 53.57 -6.95
N LEU A 9 24.70 53.07 -7.59
CA LEU A 9 23.77 52.13 -6.98
C LEU A 9 24.49 50.77 -6.90
N VAL A 10 24.95 50.42 -5.71
CA VAL A 10 25.46 49.07 -5.40
C VAL A 10 24.25 48.13 -5.36
N ILE A 11 23.86 47.60 -6.52
CA ILE A 11 22.92 46.49 -6.64
C ILE A 11 23.75 45.22 -6.43
N THR A 12 23.86 44.78 -5.18
CA THR A 12 24.34 43.43 -4.86
C THR A 12 23.23 42.45 -5.26
N PRO A 13 23.37 41.61 -6.30
CA PRO A 13 22.44 40.52 -6.48
C PRO A 13 22.75 39.51 -5.37
N LEU A 14 21.85 39.42 -4.39
CA LEU A 14 21.70 38.27 -3.51
C LEU A 14 21.49 37.03 -4.39
N PHE A 15 22.58 36.42 -4.82
CA PHE A 15 22.61 35.02 -5.23
C PHE A 15 22.39 34.20 -3.95
N LEU A 16 21.13 34.15 -3.50
CA LEU A 16 20.61 33.03 -2.73
C LEU A 16 20.61 31.83 -3.68
N VAL A 17 21.80 31.28 -3.91
CA VAL A 17 21.96 29.92 -4.40
C VAL A 17 21.42 29.06 -3.26
N GLY A 18 20.10 28.85 -3.26
CA GLY A 18 19.53 27.76 -2.48
C GLY A 18 20.34 26.52 -2.84
N CYS A 19 20.87 25.83 -1.84
CA CYS A 19 21.50 24.54 -2.03
C CYS A 19 20.44 23.62 -2.66
N ALA A 20 20.39 23.58 -3.98
CA ALA A 20 19.65 22.59 -4.73
C ALA A 20 20.42 21.28 -4.55
N THR A 21 20.28 20.68 -3.38
CA THR A 21 20.57 19.26 -3.21
C THR A 21 19.60 18.56 -4.14
N THR A 22 20.10 18.14 -5.30
CA THR A 22 19.34 17.38 -6.29
C THR A 22 18.76 16.17 -5.57
N PHE A 23 17.46 16.17 -5.28
CA PHE A 23 16.80 15.03 -4.65
C PHE A 23 16.81 13.89 -5.67
N THR A 24 17.65 12.88 -5.43
CA THR A 24 17.77 11.75 -6.34
C THR A 24 16.85 10.61 -5.93
N LEU A 25 16.55 9.72 -6.88
CA LEU A 25 15.82 8.48 -6.59
C LEU A 25 16.53 7.63 -5.51
N MET A 26 17.86 7.67 -5.47
CA MET A 26 18.66 6.96 -4.47
C MET A 26 18.39 7.53 -3.08
N ASP A 27 18.42 8.85 -2.93
CA ASP A 27 18.12 9.53 -1.66
C ASP A 27 16.69 9.20 -1.18
N ALA A 28 15.71 9.22 -2.09
CA ALA A 28 14.33 8.88 -1.78
C ALA A 28 14.18 7.45 -1.22
N ASN A 29 14.91 6.49 -1.81
CA ASN A 29 14.86 5.09 -1.40
C ASN A 29 15.60 4.85 -0.08
N GLU A 30 16.73 5.52 0.15
CA GLU A 30 17.45 5.48 1.42
C GLU A 30 16.63 6.08 2.56
N GLN A 31 15.99 7.23 2.32
CA GLN A 31 15.08 7.86 3.29
C GLN A 31 13.89 6.96 3.60
N LEU A 32 13.27 6.34 2.59
CA LEU A 32 12.17 5.38 2.80
C LEU A 32 12.60 4.25 3.75
N ASN A 33 13.75 3.63 3.48
CA ASN A 33 14.25 2.54 4.31
C ASN A 33 14.60 3.01 5.74
N SER A 34 15.23 4.18 5.86
CA SER A 34 15.60 4.75 7.17
C SER A 34 14.36 5.06 8.00
N TYR A 35 13.39 5.79 7.46
CA TYR A 35 12.18 6.17 8.19
C TYR A 35 11.31 4.95 8.52
N TYR A 36 11.22 3.98 7.60
CA TYR A 36 10.53 2.72 7.89
C TYR A 36 11.22 1.92 9.00
N SER A 37 12.55 1.86 9.01
CA SER A 37 13.29 1.21 10.11
C SER A 37 13.06 1.91 11.45
N SER A 38 12.98 3.25 11.47
CA SER A 38 12.64 4.01 12.67
C SER A 38 11.22 3.73 13.15
N LEU A 39 10.26 3.60 12.24
CA LEU A 39 8.88 3.21 12.57
C LEU A 39 8.82 1.80 13.20
N GLU A 40 9.51 0.83 12.62
CA GLU A 40 9.55 -0.55 13.16
C GLU A 40 10.24 -0.61 14.53
N GLN A 41 11.31 0.17 14.71
CA GLN A 41 11.98 0.31 16.00
C GLN A 41 11.03 0.92 17.03
N ALA A 42 10.35 2.01 16.70
CA ALA A 42 9.40 2.69 17.58
C ALA A 42 8.27 1.76 18.04
N LYS A 43 7.70 0.96 17.12
CA LYS A 43 6.68 -0.05 17.45
C LYS A 43 7.21 -1.13 18.39
N THR A 44 8.46 -1.56 18.18
CA THR A 44 9.11 -2.59 19.01
C THR A 44 9.41 -2.08 20.42
N THR A 45 9.91 -0.84 20.53
CA THR A 45 10.27 -0.22 21.82
C THR A 45 9.08 0.47 22.50
N LYS A 46 7.94 0.56 21.83
CA LYS A 46 6.74 1.32 22.26
C LYS A 46 7.06 2.81 22.50
N ASP A 47 7.98 3.36 21.70
CA ASP A 47 8.34 4.78 21.75
C ASP A 47 7.40 5.58 20.85
N TYR A 48 6.34 6.13 21.47
CA TYR A 48 5.33 6.91 20.77
C TYR A 48 5.88 8.18 20.10
N THR A 49 6.90 8.81 20.68
CA THR A 49 7.45 10.05 20.10
C THR A 49 8.22 9.74 18.82
N MET A 50 9.00 8.66 18.84
CA MET A 50 9.69 8.17 17.65
C MET A 50 8.70 7.71 16.59
N GLU A 51 7.60 7.06 16.98
CA GLU A 51 6.55 6.59 16.07
C GLU A 51 5.89 7.76 15.33
N VAL A 52 5.40 8.78 16.05
CA VAL A 52 4.78 9.97 15.44
C VAL A 52 5.77 10.70 14.52
N THR A 53 7.04 10.80 14.92
CA THR A 53 8.08 11.44 14.12
C THR A 53 8.34 10.67 12.83
N ALA A 54 8.47 9.33 12.90
CA ALA A 54 8.69 8.49 11.74
C ALA A 54 7.51 8.53 10.76
N LEU A 55 6.27 8.53 11.27
CA LEU A 55 5.06 8.68 10.46
C LEU A 55 5.04 10.02 9.72
N SER A 56 5.36 11.13 10.41
CA SER A 56 5.45 12.46 9.78
C SER A 56 6.53 12.50 8.69
N MET A 57 7.70 11.93 8.95
CA MET A 57 8.79 11.88 7.96
C MET A 57 8.42 11.04 6.73
N LEU A 58 7.69 9.94 6.91
CA LEU A 58 7.15 9.14 5.80
C LEU A 58 6.09 9.91 5.00
N ALA A 59 5.20 10.66 5.64
CA ALA A 59 4.20 11.49 4.97
C ALA A 59 4.85 12.61 4.12
N ASP A 60 5.86 13.29 4.68
CA ASP A 60 6.64 14.32 3.98
C ASP A 60 7.42 13.73 2.80
N LEU A 61 8.03 12.56 3.00
CA LEU A 61 8.72 11.83 1.94
C LEU A 61 7.76 11.45 0.81
N ALA A 62 6.56 10.98 1.15
CA ALA A 62 5.55 10.61 0.17
C ALA A 62 5.18 11.78 -0.74
N THR A 63 4.89 12.92 -0.14
CA THR A 63 4.52 14.15 -0.85
C THR A 63 5.68 14.68 -1.71
N THR A 64 6.86 14.79 -1.11
CA THR A 64 8.05 15.31 -1.81
C THR A 64 8.43 14.41 -2.99
N THR A 65 8.43 13.09 -2.78
CA THR A 65 8.80 12.13 -3.83
C THR A 65 7.77 12.10 -4.96
N ALA A 66 6.47 12.25 -4.67
CA ALA A 66 5.45 12.36 -5.71
C ALA A 66 5.63 13.63 -6.56
N GLN A 67 5.98 14.76 -5.93
CA GLN A 67 6.28 16.00 -6.66
C GLN A 67 7.52 15.87 -7.55
N GLU A 68 8.57 15.20 -7.07
CA GLU A 68 9.76 14.91 -7.87
C GLU A 68 9.48 13.89 -8.98
N ALA A 69 8.59 12.93 -8.74
CA ALA A 69 8.10 12.03 -9.78
C ALA A 69 7.51 12.86 -10.93
N GLU A 70 6.64 13.82 -10.64
CA GLU A 70 6.01 14.64 -11.69
C GLU A 70 6.99 15.48 -12.51
N LYS A 71 8.05 15.99 -11.86
CA LYS A 71 9.12 16.76 -12.50
C LYS A 71 10.09 15.87 -13.29
N SER A 72 10.13 14.57 -13.02
CA SER A 72 11.03 13.64 -13.70
C SER A 72 10.73 13.55 -15.19
N LYS A 73 11.78 13.72 -16.00
CA LYS A 73 11.72 13.58 -17.47
C LYS A 73 11.85 12.13 -17.93
N THR A 74 12.37 11.25 -17.07
CA THR A 74 12.58 9.84 -17.40
C THR A 74 11.42 9.03 -16.84
N ALA A 75 10.76 8.24 -17.68
CA ALA A 75 9.62 7.41 -17.26
C ALA A 75 10.03 6.39 -16.19
N LEU A 76 11.20 5.75 -16.33
CA LEU A 76 11.79 4.88 -15.31
C LEU A 76 11.91 5.57 -13.94
N ASN A 77 12.52 6.76 -13.88
CA ASN A 77 12.64 7.50 -12.64
C ASN A 77 11.26 7.90 -12.10
N LYS A 78 10.33 8.31 -12.97
CA LYS A 78 8.95 8.67 -12.57
C LYS A 78 8.24 7.47 -11.92
N ILE A 79 8.37 6.27 -12.50
CA ILE A 79 7.83 5.02 -11.95
C ILE A 79 8.44 4.72 -10.57
N SER A 80 9.77 4.72 -10.47
CA SER A 80 10.44 4.39 -9.21
C SER A 80 10.16 5.41 -8.10
N LEU A 81 10.07 6.70 -8.44
CA LEU A 81 9.69 7.75 -7.50
C LEU A 81 8.23 7.58 -7.05
N TYR A 82 7.32 7.27 -7.97
CA TYR A 82 5.94 6.96 -7.59
C TYR A 82 5.84 5.74 -6.68
N ARG A 83 6.64 4.68 -6.92
CA ARG A 83 6.68 3.52 -6.02
C ARG A 83 7.12 3.94 -4.62
N VAL A 84 8.18 4.74 -4.50
CA VAL A 84 8.64 5.25 -3.20
C VAL A 84 7.56 6.11 -2.54
N ALA A 85 6.94 7.02 -3.28
CA ALA A 85 5.88 7.89 -2.77
C ALA A 85 4.66 7.10 -2.26
N ALA A 86 4.18 6.13 -3.04
CA ALA A 86 3.07 5.27 -2.64
C ALA A 86 3.43 4.41 -1.42
N THR A 87 4.67 3.90 -1.35
CA THR A 87 5.13 3.09 -0.21
C THR A 87 5.24 3.93 1.06
N ALA A 88 5.82 5.13 0.94
CA ALA A 88 5.91 6.06 2.06
C ALA A 88 4.51 6.46 2.56
N ALA A 89 3.58 6.77 1.65
CA ALA A 89 2.19 7.08 2.00
C ALA A 89 1.50 5.91 2.71
N TRP A 90 1.65 4.69 2.20
CA TRP A 90 1.10 3.49 2.85
C TRP A 90 1.64 3.35 4.27
N LYS A 91 2.95 3.46 4.47
CA LYS A 91 3.58 3.31 5.79
C LYS A 91 3.26 4.46 6.74
N ALA A 92 2.96 5.64 6.21
CA ALA A 92 2.45 6.78 6.96
C ALA A 92 0.94 6.70 7.28
N GLU A 93 0.25 5.67 6.80
CA GLU A 93 -1.22 5.54 6.90
C GLU A 93 -1.98 6.67 6.17
N GLU A 94 -1.38 7.21 5.11
CA GLU A 94 -1.94 8.31 4.30
C GLU A 94 -2.88 7.80 3.21
N THR A 95 -4.02 8.47 3.06
CA THR A 95 -5.00 8.19 1.98
C THR A 95 -4.45 8.47 0.57
N SER A 96 -3.38 9.28 0.48
CA SER A 96 -2.72 9.60 -0.79
C SER A 96 -2.04 8.40 -1.44
N VAL A 97 -1.90 7.26 -0.74
CA VAL A 97 -1.40 5.99 -1.31
C VAL A 97 -2.12 5.66 -2.62
N VAL A 98 -3.46 5.75 -2.66
CA VAL A 98 -4.25 5.42 -3.86
C VAL A 98 -3.93 6.36 -5.02
N ALA A 99 -3.81 7.66 -4.74
CA ALA A 99 -3.50 8.65 -5.75
C ALA A 99 -2.10 8.44 -6.35
N TYR A 100 -1.09 8.21 -5.51
CA TYR A 100 0.29 7.99 -5.95
C TYR A 100 0.44 6.66 -6.69
N SER A 101 -0.21 5.59 -6.23
CA SER A 101 -0.27 4.30 -6.94
C SER A 101 -0.85 4.45 -8.33
N ASN A 102 -2.04 5.07 -8.44
CA ASN A 102 -2.71 5.23 -9.72
C ASN A 102 -1.91 6.12 -10.69
N ALA A 103 -1.26 7.16 -10.19
CA ALA A 103 -0.38 8.00 -11.00
C ALA A 103 0.81 7.20 -11.55
N GLY A 104 1.45 6.37 -10.72
CA GLY A 104 2.54 5.48 -11.15
C GLY A 104 2.08 4.41 -12.15
N VAL A 105 0.94 3.76 -11.91
CA VAL A 105 0.37 2.73 -12.81
C VAL A 105 0.12 3.29 -14.21
N LYS A 106 -0.39 4.52 -14.33
CA LYS A 106 -0.57 5.18 -15.64
C LYS A 106 0.73 5.32 -16.43
N VAL A 107 1.86 5.51 -15.75
CA VAL A 107 3.17 5.56 -16.41
C VAL A 107 3.60 4.15 -16.82
N CYS A 108 3.31 3.15 -15.99
CA CYS A 108 3.61 1.74 -16.25
C CYS A 108 2.87 1.14 -17.45
N GLU A 109 1.69 1.66 -17.83
CA GLU A 109 0.93 1.17 -19.00
C GLU A 109 1.77 1.09 -20.29
N LYS A 110 2.77 1.96 -20.43
CA LYS A 110 3.66 2.01 -21.61
C LYS A 110 5.08 1.49 -21.33
N GLU A 111 5.42 1.28 -20.07
CA GLU A 111 6.79 1.10 -19.59
C GLU A 111 6.96 -0.15 -18.72
N TRP A 112 5.93 -1.01 -18.69
CA TRP A 112 5.86 -2.20 -17.86
C TRP A 112 7.13 -3.06 -17.96
N ASN A 113 7.59 -3.33 -19.18
CA ASN A 113 8.76 -4.17 -19.43
C ASN A 113 10.09 -3.55 -18.98
N ASN A 114 10.12 -2.22 -18.76
CA ASN A 114 11.34 -1.51 -18.39
C ASN A 114 11.50 -1.42 -16.86
N ALA A 115 10.41 -1.46 -16.09
CA ALA A 115 10.43 -1.43 -14.62
C ALA A 115 9.39 -2.36 -13.99
N PRO A 116 9.35 -3.66 -14.35
CA PRO A 116 8.21 -4.50 -14.01
C PRO A 116 8.05 -4.72 -12.51
N ARG A 117 9.15 -4.77 -11.74
CA ARG A 117 9.10 -4.83 -10.27
C ARG A 117 8.37 -3.63 -9.68
N ASP A 118 8.74 -2.42 -10.10
CA ASP A 118 8.18 -1.18 -9.55
C ASP A 118 6.74 -1.00 -10.01
N CYS A 119 6.44 -1.37 -11.25
CA CYS A 119 5.07 -1.40 -11.79
C CYS A 119 4.18 -2.42 -11.09
N GLY A 120 4.68 -3.62 -10.82
CA GLY A 120 3.99 -4.61 -10.00
C GLY A 120 3.65 -4.03 -8.63
N MET A 121 4.66 -3.53 -7.90
CA MET A 121 4.47 -2.89 -6.59
C MET A 121 3.40 -1.79 -6.63
N LEU A 122 3.46 -0.88 -7.60
CA LEU A 122 2.49 0.21 -7.76
C LEU A 122 1.07 -0.28 -7.99
N THR A 123 0.91 -1.43 -8.63
CA THR A 123 -0.40 -2.00 -8.94
C THR A 123 -1.08 -2.55 -7.67
N PHE A 124 -0.33 -3.19 -6.76
CA PHE A 124 -0.91 -3.84 -5.57
C PHE A 124 -0.76 -3.09 -4.25
N ILE A 125 0.05 -2.04 -4.16
CA ILE A 125 0.30 -1.37 -2.88
C ILE A 125 -0.95 -0.74 -2.26
N LYS A 126 -1.90 -0.27 -3.09
CA LYS A 126 -3.20 0.23 -2.64
C LYS A 126 -4.05 -0.86 -1.99
N ASP A 127 -3.96 -2.10 -2.49
CA ASP A 127 -4.70 -3.24 -1.98
C ASP A 127 -4.10 -3.67 -0.63
N LEU A 128 -2.77 -3.68 -0.53
CA LEU A 128 -2.09 -3.91 0.75
C LEU A 128 -2.44 -2.82 1.79
N ALA A 129 -2.49 -1.56 1.39
CA ALA A 129 -2.91 -0.46 2.26
C ALA A 129 -4.36 -0.61 2.73
N SER A 130 -5.27 -1.01 1.83
CA SER A 130 -6.68 -1.30 2.16
C SER A 130 -6.82 -2.41 3.20
N ILE A 131 -6.01 -3.48 3.08
CA ILE A 131 -6.00 -4.59 4.06
C ILE A 131 -5.54 -4.10 5.43
N ASP A 132 -4.44 -3.34 5.49
CA ASP A 132 -3.90 -2.82 6.75
C ASP A 132 -4.89 -1.85 7.42
N GLU A 133 -5.50 -0.94 6.64
CA GLU A 133 -6.53 -0.02 7.15
C GLU A 133 -7.74 -0.79 7.69
N THR A 134 -8.25 -1.75 6.92
CA THR A 134 -9.39 -2.58 7.32
C THR A 134 -9.07 -3.40 8.58
N THR A 135 -7.84 -3.92 8.69
CA THR A 135 -7.36 -4.63 9.88
C THR A 135 -7.27 -3.71 11.09
N ARG A 136 -6.78 -2.49 10.92
CA ARG A 136 -6.72 -1.48 11.99
C ARG A 136 -8.12 -1.12 12.48
N LEU A 137 -9.05 -0.86 11.58
CA LEU A 137 -10.45 -0.59 11.92
C LEU A 137 -11.08 -1.76 12.67
N PHE A 138 -10.87 -2.99 12.20
CA PHE A 138 -11.31 -4.21 12.88
C PHE A 138 -10.75 -4.29 14.32
N ASN A 139 -9.46 -4.03 14.51
CA ASN A 139 -8.83 -4.06 15.83
C ASN A 139 -9.38 -2.95 16.76
N ILE A 140 -9.64 -1.76 16.22
CA ILE A 140 -10.23 -0.67 16.99
C ILE A 140 -11.65 -1.02 17.43
N GLU A 141 -12.48 -1.56 16.53
CA GLU A 141 -13.87 -1.92 16.85
C GLU A 141 -13.95 -3.09 17.84
N THR A 142 -13.08 -4.10 17.72
CA THR A 142 -12.97 -5.19 18.71
C THR A 142 -12.52 -4.69 20.09
N LEU A 143 -11.58 -3.75 20.15
CA LEU A 143 -11.06 -3.20 21.43
C LEU A 143 -12.02 -2.22 22.11
N LYS A 144 -12.78 -1.43 21.34
CA LYS A 144 -13.70 -0.42 21.88
C LYS A 144 -14.94 -1.01 22.54
N THR A 145 -15.39 -2.17 22.10
CA THR A 145 -16.76 -2.61 22.40
C THR A 145 -16.86 -3.53 23.62
N ASN A 146 -15.91 -4.43 23.91
CA ASN A 146 -16.12 -5.52 24.91
C ASN A 146 -17.49 -6.25 24.76
N THR A 147 -18.17 -6.03 23.63
CA THR A 147 -19.52 -6.40 23.23
C THR A 147 -19.47 -6.73 21.75
N GLN A 148 -20.39 -7.59 21.29
CA GLN A 148 -20.40 -8.11 19.93
C GLN A 148 -20.37 -6.97 18.90
N ILE A 149 -19.46 -7.06 17.93
CA ILE A 149 -19.43 -6.18 16.76
C ILE A 149 -20.79 -6.27 16.07
N ASN A 150 -21.37 -5.12 15.70
CA ASN A 150 -22.61 -5.05 14.93
C ASN A 150 -22.44 -5.82 13.61
N ASP A 151 -23.39 -6.69 13.29
CA ASP A 151 -23.41 -7.54 12.09
C ASP A 151 -23.17 -6.75 10.79
N GLN A 152 -23.70 -5.52 10.68
CA GLN A 152 -23.48 -4.65 9.53
C GLN A 152 -22.01 -4.23 9.41
N VAL A 153 -21.37 -3.89 10.53
CA VAL A 153 -19.95 -3.53 10.56
C VAL A 153 -19.08 -4.74 10.21
N ALA A 154 -19.41 -5.92 10.73
CA ALA A 154 -18.73 -7.16 10.38
C ALA A 154 -18.89 -7.49 8.88
N LEU A 155 -20.08 -7.27 8.32
CA LEU A 155 -20.36 -7.47 6.90
C LEU A 155 -19.60 -6.47 6.02
N ASP A 156 -19.53 -5.20 6.42
CA ASP A 156 -18.76 -4.18 5.69
C ASP A 156 -17.26 -4.50 5.69
N ILE A 157 -16.71 -4.94 6.83
CA ILE A 157 -15.33 -5.41 6.94
C ILE A 157 -15.09 -6.62 6.02
N PHE A 158 -16.00 -7.59 6.04
CA PHE A 158 -15.94 -8.76 5.16
C PHE A 158 -15.93 -8.36 3.68
N ASN A 159 -16.86 -7.50 3.27
CA ASN A 159 -16.99 -7.05 1.88
C ASN A 159 -15.73 -6.31 1.39
N ARG A 160 -15.09 -5.51 2.27
CA ARG A 160 -13.83 -4.83 1.95
C ARG A 160 -12.68 -5.81 1.72
N TYR A 161 -12.52 -6.78 2.61
CA TYR A 161 -11.50 -7.81 2.42
C TYR A 161 -11.76 -8.66 1.19
N GLU A 162 -13.01 -9.06 0.94
CA GLU A 162 -13.37 -9.85 -0.24
C GLU A 162 -13.06 -9.10 -1.54
N ALA A 163 -13.52 -7.84 -1.67
CA ALA A 163 -13.23 -7.03 -2.85
C ALA A 163 -11.72 -6.88 -3.08
N THR A 164 -10.96 -6.66 -2.00
CA THR A 164 -9.50 -6.55 -2.09
C THR A 164 -8.85 -7.88 -2.51
N ALA A 165 -9.33 -9.02 -2.00
CA ALA A 165 -8.84 -10.33 -2.40
C ALA A 165 -9.12 -10.62 -3.88
N THR A 166 -10.32 -10.30 -4.37
CA THR A 166 -10.68 -10.44 -5.79
C THR A 166 -9.76 -9.61 -6.69
N ASP A 167 -9.48 -8.36 -6.31
CA ASP A 167 -8.57 -7.50 -7.07
C ASP A 167 -7.14 -8.06 -7.10
N MET A 168 -6.65 -8.55 -5.96
CA MET A 168 -5.33 -9.19 -5.88
C MET A 168 -5.26 -10.48 -6.71
N ILE A 169 -6.28 -11.34 -6.68
CA ILE A 169 -6.31 -12.57 -7.50
C ILE A 169 -6.26 -12.22 -8.99
N ARG A 170 -7.07 -11.23 -9.43
CA ARG A 170 -7.07 -10.78 -10.82
C ARG A 170 -5.69 -10.28 -11.24
N MET A 171 -5.05 -9.49 -10.40
CA MET A 171 -3.74 -8.93 -10.67
C MET A 171 -2.62 -9.97 -10.70
N HIS A 172 -2.69 -11.03 -9.90
CA HIS A 172 -1.69 -12.10 -9.89
C HIS A 172 -1.42 -12.63 -11.31
N THR A 173 -2.48 -12.83 -12.12
CA THR A 173 -2.34 -13.33 -13.49
C THR A 173 -1.50 -12.43 -14.39
N HIS A 174 -1.53 -11.11 -14.18
CA HIS A 174 -0.70 -10.14 -14.91
C HIS A 174 0.75 -10.10 -14.43
N LEU A 175 0.98 -10.49 -13.17
CA LEU A 175 2.30 -10.47 -12.55
C LEU A 175 3.14 -11.70 -12.92
N LEU A 176 2.51 -12.86 -13.14
CA LEU A 176 3.17 -14.16 -13.38
C LEU A 176 4.32 -14.12 -14.39
N GLU A 177 4.17 -13.38 -15.48
CA GLU A 177 5.16 -13.35 -16.57
C GLU A 177 6.17 -12.22 -16.47
N SER A 178 5.95 -11.27 -15.55
CA SER A 178 6.63 -9.98 -15.63
C SER A 178 7.45 -9.62 -14.40
N VAL A 179 7.14 -10.16 -13.23
CA VAL A 179 7.88 -9.86 -12.00
C VAL A 179 8.74 -11.03 -11.53
N PRO A 180 9.81 -10.77 -10.76
CA PRO A 180 10.63 -11.83 -10.16
C PRO A 180 9.79 -12.77 -9.29
N GLU A 181 10.12 -14.07 -9.32
CA GLU A 181 9.45 -15.12 -8.53
C GLU A 181 9.40 -14.79 -7.03
N SER A 182 10.43 -14.14 -6.50
CA SER A 182 10.46 -13.72 -5.09
C SER A 182 9.37 -12.71 -4.74
N LEU A 183 9.01 -11.83 -5.68
CA LEU A 183 7.91 -10.87 -5.48
C LEU A 183 6.55 -11.58 -5.54
N LEU A 184 6.39 -12.50 -6.49
CA LEU A 184 5.19 -13.34 -6.59
C LEU A 184 4.99 -14.19 -5.33
N THR A 185 6.05 -14.76 -4.79
CA THR A 185 6.00 -15.56 -3.57
C THR A 185 5.53 -14.73 -2.37
N GLU A 186 6.03 -13.51 -2.20
CA GLU A 186 5.57 -12.63 -1.12
C GLU A 186 4.13 -12.15 -1.37
N PHE A 187 3.75 -11.87 -2.63
CA PHE A 187 2.38 -11.53 -3.00
C PHE A 187 1.41 -12.66 -2.63
N ASP A 188 1.71 -13.90 -3.03
CA ASP A 188 0.93 -15.10 -2.71
C ASP A 188 0.78 -15.28 -1.20
N LYS A 189 1.86 -15.09 -0.44
CA LYS A 189 1.82 -15.17 1.03
C LYS A 189 0.88 -14.13 1.63
N ARG A 190 0.87 -12.90 1.11
CA ARG A 190 -0.02 -11.82 1.58
C ARG A 190 -1.47 -12.11 1.23
N LEU A 191 -1.74 -12.51 -0.01
CA LEU A 191 -3.07 -12.91 -0.46
C LEU A 191 -3.60 -14.12 0.31
N SER A 192 -2.75 -15.11 0.56
CA SER A 192 -3.03 -16.24 1.42
C SER A 192 -3.38 -15.80 2.85
N THR A 193 -2.63 -14.86 3.42
CA THR A 193 -2.93 -14.33 4.75
C THR A 193 -4.28 -13.60 4.76
N LEU A 194 -4.58 -12.80 3.74
CA LEU A 194 -5.88 -12.14 3.59
C LEU A 194 -7.02 -13.15 3.57
N ILE A 195 -6.96 -14.13 2.65
CA ILE A 195 -8.04 -15.11 2.46
C ILE A 195 -8.15 -16.04 3.68
N CYS A 196 -7.05 -16.63 4.14
CA CYS A 196 -7.09 -17.66 5.17
C CYS A 196 -7.25 -17.09 6.59
N LYS A 197 -6.57 -15.98 6.92
CA LYS A 197 -6.59 -15.42 8.27
C LYS A 197 -7.65 -14.33 8.41
N HIS A 198 -7.61 -13.29 7.57
CA HIS A 198 -8.48 -12.13 7.77
C HIS A 198 -9.92 -12.41 7.35
N ILE A 199 -10.13 -13.08 6.22
CA ILE A 199 -11.46 -13.42 5.71
C ILE A 199 -12.01 -14.68 6.40
N SER A 200 -11.31 -15.83 6.28
CA SER A 200 -11.85 -17.13 6.71
C SER A 200 -11.87 -17.36 8.23
N GLN A 201 -10.97 -16.75 9.01
CA GLN A 201 -10.90 -16.94 10.46
C GLN A 201 -11.40 -15.71 11.22
N GLY A 202 -11.13 -14.51 10.71
CA GLY A 202 -11.55 -13.24 11.31
C GLY A 202 -12.99 -12.87 10.94
N ALA A 203 -13.18 -12.31 9.74
CA ALA A 203 -14.43 -11.67 9.33
C ALA A 203 -15.60 -12.66 9.23
N SER A 204 -15.40 -13.86 8.65
CA SER A 204 -16.44 -14.90 8.65
C SER A 204 -16.73 -15.43 10.06
N GLY A 205 -15.73 -15.50 10.94
CA GLY A 205 -15.90 -15.90 12.35
C GLY A 205 -16.73 -14.90 13.17
N LEU A 206 -16.72 -13.61 12.78
CA LEU A 206 -17.66 -12.62 13.32
C LEU A 206 -19.08 -12.84 12.79
N LEU A 207 -19.22 -13.09 11.49
CA LEU A 207 -20.52 -13.32 10.84
C LEU A 207 -21.16 -14.67 11.22
N ALA A 208 -20.35 -15.64 11.65
CA ALA A 208 -20.80 -16.89 12.25
C ALA A 208 -21.64 -16.68 13.52
N ARG A 209 -21.35 -15.61 14.24
CA ARG A 209 -22.13 -15.21 15.43
C ARG A 209 -23.43 -14.47 15.07
N ALA A 210 -23.61 -14.11 13.80
CA ALA A 210 -24.65 -13.21 13.28
C ALA A 210 -25.74 -13.88 12.42
N GLN A 211 -25.77 -15.23 12.30
CA GLN A 211 -26.71 -15.96 11.43
C GLN A 211 -26.62 -15.66 9.90
N VAL A 212 -25.52 -15.04 9.42
CA VAL A 212 -25.24 -14.78 7.98
C VAL A 212 -24.31 -15.86 7.37
N GLU A 213 -24.21 -17.02 8.03
CA GLU A 213 -23.14 -18.01 7.82
C GLU A 213 -23.02 -18.56 6.41
N LEU A 214 -24.10 -19.04 5.80
CA LEU A 214 -23.99 -19.84 4.57
C LEU A 214 -23.50 -19.01 3.36
N ASN A 215 -24.04 -17.80 3.18
CA ASN A 215 -23.67 -16.92 2.06
C ASN A 215 -22.22 -16.45 2.17
N THR A 216 -21.75 -16.17 3.39
CA THR A 216 -20.36 -15.72 3.61
C THR A 216 -19.39 -16.88 3.40
N ALA A 217 -19.72 -18.08 3.87
CA ALA A 217 -18.90 -19.26 3.66
C ALA A 217 -18.76 -19.62 2.17
N CYS A 218 -19.85 -19.55 1.38
CA CYS A 218 -19.78 -19.71 -0.08
C CYS A 218 -18.86 -18.67 -0.75
N ARG A 219 -18.93 -17.41 -0.31
CA ARG A 219 -18.09 -16.33 -0.85
C ARG A 219 -16.60 -16.57 -0.57
N VAL A 220 -16.26 -17.04 0.64
CA VAL A 220 -14.89 -17.44 0.97
C VAL A 220 -14.42 -18.60 0.10
N GLU A 221 -15.26 -19.60 -0.14
CA GLU A 221 -14.88 -20.73 -0.99
C GLU A 221 -14.68 -20.31 -2.44
N ASN A 222 -15.55 -19.43 -2.96
CA ASN A 222 -15.38 -18.87 -4.29
C ASN A 222 -14.04 -18.12 -4.44
N LEU A 223 -13.58 -17.40 -3.42
CA LEU A 223 -12.24 -16.79 -3.44
C LEU A 223 -11.13 -17.84 -3.47
N ARG A 224 -11.27 -18.94 -2.72
CA ARG A 224 -10.28 -20.03 -2.71
C ARG A 224 -10.20 -20.73 -4.06
N ILE A 225 -11.35 -21.03 -4.66
CA ILE A 225 -11.45 -21.59 -6.02
C ILE A 225 -10.79 -20.66 -7.04
N GLN A 226 -11.10 -19.36 -7.00
CA GLN A 226 -10.49 -18.38 -7.89
C GLN A 226 -8.97 -18.29 -7.72
N ALA A 227 -8.47 -18.27 -6.48
CA ALA A 227 -7.04 -18.26 -6.20
C ALA A 227 -6.34 -19.52 -6.72
N ASN A 228 -6.93 -20.71 -6.47
CA ASN A 228 -6.41 -21.98 -6.98
C ASN A 228 -6.38 -22.01 -8.52
N ASN A 229 -7.45 -21.54 -9.18
CA ASN A 229 -7.51 -21.43 -10.64
C ASN A 229 -6.47 -20.46 -11.20
N ALA A 230 -6.07 -19.46 -10.42
CA ALA A 230 -5.00 -18.52 -10.74
C ALA A 230 -3.60 -19.04 -10.33
N ASN A 231 -3.47 -20.31 -9.94
CA ASN A 231 -2.24 -20.96 -9.46
C ASN A 231 -1.60 -20.34 -8.22
N ILE A 232 -2.39 -19.64 -7.40
CA ILE A 232 -1.93 -19.02 -6.15
C ILE A 232 -1.88 -20.08 -5.05
N LYS A 233 -0.73 -20.22 -4.40
CA LYS A 233 -0.57 -21.18 -3.30
C LYS A 233 -1.12 -20.61 -1.99
N LEU A 234 -2.35 -20.99 -1.63
CA LEU A 234 -2.93 -20.68 -0.33
C LEU A 234 -2.32 -21.58 0.76
N THR A 235 -1.54 -20.99 1.66
CA THR A 235 -0.93 -21.63 2.83
C THR A 235 -1.65 -21.24 4.12
N GLY A 236 -1.87 -22.21 5.02
CA GLY A 236 -2.43 -21.93 6.36
C GLY A 236 -3.96 -21.74 6.43
N CYS A 237 -4.70 -22.03 5.36
CA CYS A 237 -6.15 -22.22 5.42
C CYS A 237 -6.44 -23.52 6.20
N LEU A 238 -7.09 -23.42 7.36
CA LEU A 238 -7.45 -24.60 8.16
C LEU A 238 -8.62 -25.35 7.52
N GLY A 239 -8.35 -26.60 7.11
CA GLY A 239 -9.32 -27.66 6.89
C GLY A 239 -10.21 -27.56 5.65
N PRO A 240 -10.69 -28.71 5.12
CA PRO A 240 -11.76 -28.73 4.14
C PRO A 240 -12.98 -28.03 4.73
N ILE A 241 -13.66 -27.28 3.88
CA ILE A 241 -14.91 -26.65 4.27
C ILE A 241 -15.94 -27.75 4.57
N PRO A 242 -16.78 -27.60 5.62
CA PRO A 242 -17.85 -28.54 5.92
C PRO A 242 -18.66 -28.91 4.67
N GLU A 243 -19.01 -30.20 4.54
CA GLU A 243 -19.69 -30.82 3.39
C GLU A 243 -20.97 -30.07 2.97
N GLN A 244 -21.59 -29.32 3.89
CA GLN A 244 -22.76 -28.45 3.66
C GLN A 244 -22.51 -27.28 2.69
N ILE A 245 -21.26 -26.95 2.39
CA ILE A 245 -20.84 -25.82 1.53
C ILE A 245 -20.41 -26.33 0.13
N SER A 246 -20.48 -27.66 -0.11
CA SER A 246 -20.20 -28.28 -1.42
C SER A 246 -21.19 -27.92 -2.54
N ASN A 247 -22.28 -27.22 -2.21
CA ASN A 247 -23.29 -26.72 -3.15
C ASN A 247 -23.19 -25.20 -3.38
N CYS A 248 -22.09 -24.58 -2.94
CA CYS A 248 -21.63 -23.33 -3.53
C CYS A 248 -20.92 -23.68 -4.86
#